data_AF-A0A9D8C6K9-F1
#
_entry.id   AF-A0A9D8C6K9-F1
#
_cell.length_a   1.000
_cell.length_b   1.000
_cell.length_c   1.000
_cell.angle_alpha   90.00
_cell.angle_beta   90.00
_cell.angle_gamma   90.00
#
_symmetry.space_group_name_H-M   'P 1'
#
loop_
_entity.id
_entity.type
_entity.pdbx_description
1 polymer ?
#
loop_
_entity_poly.entity_id
_entity_poly.type
_entity_poly.pdbx_seq_one_letter_code
_entity_poly.pdbx_strand_id
1 'polypeptide(L)'
;MPELIVNDVAPRVQYTANGAQTVFTFPFPVLEAGDLKVWFNDGTNSSSFAIAGLGDSNGGSITFTTPPTNGTRVTILRDMPVRRLADFQEAGEFRASAINAELDRLTLMIQQVEERSARASTLPATAITAATELPPPVADAYLRWNSGATALASDLTVPTGVTNAAASAAAAATSATAAASSASAAATSATSAASSATAAASSASAIQGFRDIAVSGQSTVVADAVADTLTLAAGSNVTLTTDAGTDTITIAAANQAPTAGTGIAVSGQQVSFSPSGLTTVTVDAANDYVVITDASDSNNPKKVTASSLGGAPTAGTGIGVSGQQVSFVPSGLSTVSLDSNNDKFVIADNSASNAPKLAALVEYGTWTPVWQFGGSSSGITYDGQVGRYWTFGNIVYCAYSIDLSNKGSASGGVTISGLPFSPDANNIACSIVAHHVELTNVQSLPFFLWLTTGTSMYLYQSAVGADAVTAVTNTQCTNNSRMHGSFTYVRA
;
A
#
# COMPACT_ATOMS: atom_id res chain seq x y z
N MET A 1 14.66 -20.35 -116.39
CA MET A 1 15.16 -19.81 -115.11
C MET A 1 16.52 -20.45 -114.87
N PRO A 2 17.53 -19.74 -114.36
CA PRO A 2 18.77 -20.38 -113.91
C PRO A 2 18.42 -21.49 -112.91
N GLU A 3 19.20 -22.57 -112.93
CA GLU A 3 19.02 -23.71 -112.02
C GLU A 3 19.23 -23.25 -110.57
N LEU A 4 18.27 -23.55 -109.70
CA LEU A 4 18.34 -23.17 -108.29
C LEU A 4 19.20 -24.20 -107.55
N ILE A 5 20.16 -23.73 -106.76
CA ILE A 5 20.95 -24.56 -105.87
C ILE A 5 20.46 -24.31 -104.45
N VAL A 6 19.94 -25.35 -103.79
CA VAL A 6 19.48 -25.27 -102.41
C VAL A 6 20.63 -25.62 -101.47
N ASN A 7 21.31 -24.60 -100.94
CA ASN A 7 22.41 -24.75 -99.98
C ASN A 7 21.91 -25.13 -98.58
N ASP A 8 22.72 -25.83 -97.78
CA ASP A 8 22.45 -26.16 -96.38
C ASP A 8 22.54 -24.92 -95.48
N VAL A 9 21.46 -24.15 -95.45
CA VAL A 9 21.33 -22.92 -94.68
C VAL A 9 19.94 -22.89 -94.05
N ALA A 10 19.88 -22.59 -92.76
CA ALA A 10 18.60 -22.39 -92.08
C ALA A 10 17.84 -21.22 -92.76
N PRO A 11 16.59 -21.42 -93.20
CA PRO A 11 15.83 -20.43 -93.95
C PRO A 11 15.24 -19.31 -93.06
N ARG A 12 16.05 -18.82 -92.11
CA ARG A 12 15.74 -17.76 -91.16
C ARG A 12 16.97 -16.90 -90.90
N VAL A 13 16.79 -15.59 -90.85
CA VAL A 13 17.81 -14.62 -90.41
C VAL A 13 17.18 -13.54 -89.54
N GLN A 14 17.97 -12.97 -88.63
CA GLN A 14 17.50 -11.95 -87.70
C GLN A 14 18.51 -10.81 -87.59
N TYR A 15 18.00 -9.59 -87.58
CA TYR A 15 18.77 -8.36 -87.46
C TYR A 15 18.23 -7.48 -86.33
N THR A 16 19.09 -6.61 -85.79
CA THR A 16 18.70 -5.49 -84.94
C THR A 16 18.82 -4.22 -85.76
N ALA A 17 17.70 -3.55 -86.02
CA ALA A 17 17.69 -2.31 -86.79
C ALA A 17 18.36 -1.17 -86.02
N ASN A 18 19.10 -0.31 -86.73
CA ASN A 18 19.80 0.84 -86.16
C ASN A 18 18.98 2.15 -86.23
N GLY A 19 17.73 2.11 -86.72
CA GLY A 19 16.88 3.30 -86.92
C GLY A 19 17.05 4.03 -88.26
N ALA A 20 18.03 3.64 -89.09
CA ALA A 20 18.31 4.26 -90.39
C ALA A 20 18.39 3.25 -91.56
N GLN A 21 18.73 1.98 -91.28
CA GLN A 21 18.83 0.92 -92.27
C GLN A 21 17.45 0.56 -92.83
N THR A 22 17.32 0.58 -94.16
CA THR A 22 16.08 0.20 -94.87
C THR A 22 16.18 -1.14 -95.58
N VAL A 23 17.40 -1.63 -95.86
CA VAL A 23 17.65 -2.88 -96.60
C VAL A 23 18.21 -3.95 -95.69
N PHE A 24 17.60 -5.14 -95.71
CA PHE A 24 18.01 -6.31 -94.94
C PHE A 24 18.10 -7.54 -95.85
N THR A 25 19.22 -8.25 -95.84
CA THR A 25 19.46 -9.41 -96.71
C THR A 25 18.96 -10.72 -96.10
N PHE A 26 18.67 -11.73 -96.90
CA PHE A 26 18.42 -13.09 -96.45
C PHE A 26 19.24 -14.08 -97.30
N PRO A 27 19.99 -15.01 -96.69
CA PRO A 27 20.96 -15.85 -97.40
C PRO A 27 20.38 -17.19 -97.89
N PHE A 28 19.08 -17.24 -98.15
CA PHE A 28 18.38 -18.47 -98.53
C PHE A 28 17.39 -18.22 -99.67
N PRO A 29 17.17 -19.19 -100.56
CA PRO A 29 16.28 -19.03 -101.71
C PRO A 29 14.81 -18.91 -101.30
N VAL A 30 14.07 -18.07 -102.02
CA VAL A 30 12.63 -17.80 -101.89
C VAL A 30 12.01 -17.82 -103.29
N LEU A 31 11.00 -18.66 -103.54
CA LEU A 31 10.46 -18.86 -104.89
C LEU A 31 9.47 -17.77 -105.30
N GLU A 32 8.50 -17.47 -104.42
CA GLU A 32 7.50 -16.43 -104.62
C GLU A 32 7.43 -15.50 -103.40
N ALA A 33 6.94 -14.26 -103.60
CA ALA A 33 6.84 -13.29 -102.51
C ALA A 33 6.00 -13.79 -101.30
N GLY A 34 5.02 -14.67 -101.56
CA GLY A 34 4.19 -15.27 -100.52
C GLY A 34 4.91 -16.25 -99.59
N ASP A 35 6.06 -16.76 -100.03
CA ASP A 35 6.90 -17.72 -99.29
C ASP A 35 7.79 -17.04 -98.24
N LEU A 36 7.81 -15.71 -98.17
CA LEU A 36 8.60 -14.96 -97.21
C LEU A 36 7.71 -14.27 -96.19
N LYS A 37 8.11 -14.34 -94.93
CA LYS A 37 7.44 -13.68 -93.82
C LYS A 37 8.46 -12.88 -93.01
N VAL A 38 8.02 -11.72 -92.52
CA VAL A 38 8.89 -10.77 -91.81
C VAL A 38 8.18 -10.30 -90.54
N TRP A 39 8.82 -10.47 -89.40
CA TRP A 39 8.29 -10.06 -88.10
C TRP A 39 9.11 -8.95 -87.48
N PHE A 40 8.42 -8.03 -86.80
CA PHE A 40 9.04 -7.06 -85.92
C PHE A 40 8.85 -7.46 -84.47
N ASN A 41 9.97 -7.60 -83.74
CA ASN A 41 9.98 -8.11 -82.38
C ASN A 41 9.19 -9.42 -82.29
N ASP A 42 8.21 -9.48 -81.39
CA ASP A 42 7.36 -10.65 -81.16
C ASP A 42 5.91 -10.38 -81.65
N GLY A 43 5.74 -9.35 -82.50
CA GLY A 43 4.45 -8.85 -82.99
C GLY A 43 3.95 -9.53 -84.27
N THR A 44 3.05 -8.86 -84.99
CA THR A 44 2.43 -9.40 -86.21
C THR A 44 3.38 -9.41 -87.41
N ASN A 45 3.17 -10.38 -88.31
CA ASN A 45 3.87 -10.45 -89.59
C ASN A 45 3.59 -9.18 -90.41
N SER A 46 4.64 -8.49 -90.83
CA SER A 46 4.57 -7.34 -91.72
C SER A 46 4.32 -7.79 -93.17
N SER A 47 3.69 -6.93 -93.97
CA SER A 47 3.53 -7.11 -95.42
C SER A 47 4.00 -5.88 -96.21
N SER A 48 4.58 -4.88 -95.54
CA SER A 48 4.95 -3.59 -96.14
C SER A 48 6.45 -3.50 -96.40
N PHE A 49 6.93 -4.30 -97.36
CA PHE A 49 8.31 -4.28 -97.84
C PHE A 49 8.37 -4.75 -99.29
N ALA A 50 9.39 -4.29 -100.03
CA ALA A 50 9.73 -4.83 -101.34
C ALA A 50 10.73 -5.98 -101.20
N ILE A 51 10.62 -7.00 -102.05
CA ILE A 51 11.54 -8.15 -102.07
C ILE A 51 12.34 -8.14 -103.38
N ALA A 52 13.65 -8.32 -103.29
CA ALA A 52 14.55 -8.57 -104.41
C ALA A 52 15.26 -9.93 -104.22
N GLY A 53 15.70 -10.55 -105.33
CA GLY A 53 16.38 -11.85 -105.31
C GLY A 53 15.45 -13.07 -105.22
N LEU A 54 14.18 -12.95 -105.65
CA LEU A 54 13.29 -14.11 -105.79
C LEU A 54 13.87 -15.08 -106.83
N GLY A 55 13.94 -16.36 -106.47
CA GLY A 55 14.52 -17.43 -107.28
C GLY A 55 16.06 -17.44 -107.34
N ASP A 56 16.75 -16.63 -106.53
CA ASP A 56 18.22 -16.67 -106.43
C ASP A 56 18.66 -17.69 -105.36
N SER A 57 19.67 -18.50 -105.70
CA SER A 57 20.23 -19.56 -104.85
C SER A 57 20.93 -18.99 -103.60
N ASN A 58 21.49 -17.78 -103.71
CA ASN A 58 22.17 -17.12 -102.59
C ASN A 58 21.21 -16.26 -101.74
N GLY A 59 19.92 -16.27 -102.07
CA GLY A 59 18.90 -15.44 -101.45
C GLY A 59 18.89 -14.01 -101.98
N GLY A 60 18.39 -13.08 -101.17
CA GLY A 60 18.03 -11.75 -101.64
C GLY A 60 17.96 -10.71 -100.54
N SER A 61 17.11 -9.71 -100.71
CA SER A 61 16.92 -8.64 -99.71
C SER A 61 15.49 -8.17 -99.65
N ILE A 62 15.09 -7.72 -98.46
CA ILE A 62 13.89 -6.92 -98.25
C ILE A 62 14.26 -5.45 -98.10
N THR A 63 13.42 -4.56 -98.61
CA THR A 63 13.59 -3.11 -98.50
C THR A 63 12.31 -2.47 -97.93
N PHE A 64 12.44 -1.76 -96.81
CA PHE A 64 11.36 -0.98 -96.20
C PHE A 64 11.32 0.46 -96.74
N THR A 65 10.12 1.02 -96.86
CA THR A 65 9.93 2.44 -97.25
C THR A 65 10.22 3.39 -96.09
N THR A 66 9.99 2.96 -94.85
CA THR A 66 10.36 3.65 -93.62
C THR A 66 11.31 2.76 -92.82
N PRO A 67 12.48 3.24 -92.38
CA PRO A 67 13.43 2.42 -91.63
C PRO A 67 12.78 1.94 -90.32
N PRO A 68 12.92 0.66 -89.95
CA PRO A 68 12.49 0.18 -88.65
C PRO A 68 13.21 0.95 -87.53
N THR A 69 12.51 1.25 -86.44
CA THR A 69 13.06 2.04 -85.34
C THR A 69 14.28 1.37 -84.72
N ASN A 70 15.20 2.18 -84.17
CA ASN A 70 16.42 1.67 -83.55
C ASN A 70 16.09 0.67 -82.43
N GLY A 71 16.76 -0.47 -82.42
CA GLY A 71 16.54 -1.57 -81.48
C GLY A 71 15.44 -2.56 -81.91
N THR A 72 14.66 -2.27 -82.97
CA THR A 72 13.66 -3.21 -83.47
C THR A 72 14.34 -4.46 -84.04
N ARG A 73 13.88 -5.63 -83.59
CA ARG A 73 14.34 -6.92 -84.10
C ARG A 73 13.56 -7.28 -85.35
N VAL A 74 14.26 -7.39 -86.48
CA VAL A 74 13.69 -7.79 -87.77
C VAL A 74 13.99 -9.24 -88.01
N THR A 75 12.97 -10.10 -88.03
CA THR A 75 13.13 -11.54 -88.31
C THR A 75 12.57 -11.84 -89.69
N ILE A 76 13.40 -12.41 -90.56
CA ILE A 76 13.03 -12.82 -91.92
C ILE A 76 13.05 -14.35 -91.95
N LEU A 77 11.96 -14.99 -92.37
CA LEU A 77 11.85 -16.45 -92.39
C LEU A 77 11.05 -16.90 -93.62
N ARG A 78 11.47 -18.00 -94.23
CA ARG A 78 10.72 -18.67 -95.29
C ARG A 78 9.57 -19.48 -94.67
N ASP A 79 8.36 -19.25 -95.19
CA ASP A 79 7.16 -19.99 -94.82
C ASP A 79 6.36 -20.34 -96.08
N MET A 80 6.71 -21.46 -96.69
CA MET A 80 6.07 -21.99 -97.89
C MET A 80 4.89 -22.89 -97.53
N PRO A 81 3.76 -22.82 -98.27
CA PRO A 81 2.68 -23.78 -98.15
C PRO A 81 3.09 -25.15 -98.65
N VAL A 82 2.86 -26.20 -97.85
CA VAL A 82 3.18 -27.60 -98.20
C VAL A 82 2.21 -28.11 -99.26
N ARG A 83 2.62 -28.06 -100.53
CA ARG A 83 1.86 -28.55 -101.70
C ARG A 83 2.80 -28.85 -102.86
N ARG A 84 2.41 -29.81 -103.71
CA ARG A 84 3.03 -30.02 -105.02
C ARG A 84 2.39 -29.12 -106.07
N LEU A 85 3.16 -28.71 -107.09
CA LEU A 85 2.66 -27.86 -108.18
C LEU A 85 2.61 -28.59 -109.52
N ALA A 86 3.49 -29.57 -109.73
CA ALA A 86 3.55 -30.35 -110.95
C ALA A 86 2.97 -31.76 -110.76
N ASP A 87 2.17 -32.18 -111.75
CA ASP A 87 1.78 -33.57 -111.98
C ASP A 87 2.46 -34.08 -113.27
N PHE A 88 2.99 -35.30 -113.22
CA PHE A 88 3.77 -35.88 -114.31
C PHE A 88 2.95 -36.94 -115.03
N GLN A 89 2.80 -36.80 -116.35
CA GLN A 89 2.10 -37.77 -117.18
C GLN A 89 2.98 -39.00 -117.44
N GLU A 90 2.38 -40.19 -117.39
CA GLU A 90 3.06 -41.43 -117.75
C GLU A 90 3.42 -41.42 -119.25
N ALA A 91 4.64 -41.86 -119.58
CA ALA A 91 5.19 -41.87 -120.95
C ALA A 91 5.22 -40.51 -121.68
N GLY A 92 5.09 -39.39 -120.96
CA GLY A 92 5.28 -38.04 -121.49
C GLY A 92 6.76 -37.67 -121.70
N GLU A 93 7.00 -36.56 -122.38
CA GLU A 93 8.36 -36.02 -122.55
C GLU A 93 8.99 -35.65 -121.20
N PHE A 94 10.26 -36.00 -121.01
CA PHE A 94 10.99 -35.70 -119.77
C PHE A 94 11.31 -34.21 -119.67
N ARG A 95 10.54 -33.50 -118.85
CA ARG A 95 10.71 -32.06 -118.59
C ARG A 95 11.62 -31.84 -117.39
N ALA A 96 12.94 -31.90 -117.62
CA ALA A 96 13.99 -31.69 -116.60
C ALA A 96 13.74 -30.43 -115.74
N SER A 97 13.28 -29.34 -116.34
CA SER A 97 12.98 -28.09 -115.62
C SER A 97 11.80 -28.21 -114.65
N ALA A 98 10.78 -29.02 -114.98
CA ALA A 98 9.60 -29.21 -114.14
C ALA A 98 9.89 -30.12 -112.96
N ILE A 99 10.70 -31.17 -113.17
CA ILE A 99 11.13 -32.06 -112.09
C ILE A 99 12.13 -31.38 -111.16
N ASN A 100 13.11 -30.63 -111.67
CA ASN A 100 14.05 -29.88 -110.82
C ASN A 100 13.30 -28.86 -109.96
N ALA A 101 12.37 -28.08 -110.52
CA ALA A 101 11.57 -27.13 -109.75
C ALA A 101 10.75 -27.79 -108.62
N GLU A 102 10.23 -29.00 -108.84
CA GLU A 102 9.49 -29.75 -107.83
C GLU A 102 10.42 -30.34 -106.75
N LEU A 103 11.60 -30.86 -107.13
CA LEU A 103 12.63 -31.34 -106.21
C LEU A 103 13.22 -30.21 -105.35
N ASP A 104 13.46 -29.04 -105.95
CA ASP A 104 13.89 -27.84 -105.25
C ASP A 104 12.85 -27.45 -104.20
N ARG A 105 11.58 -27.37 -104.59
CA ARG A 105 10.47 -27.04 -103.69
C ARG A 105 10.39 -28.01 -102.51
N LEU A 106 10.52 -29.32 -102.74
CA LEU A 106 10.54 -30.32 -101.67
C LEU A 106 11.73 -30.12 -100.72
N THR A 107 12.91 -29.84 -101.26
CA THR A 107 14.11 -29.58 -100.45
C THR A 107 13.93 -28.33 -99.58
N LEU A 108 13.35 -27.27 -100.13
CA LEU A 108 13.05 -26.04 -99.38
C LEU A 108 12.05 -26.26 -98.23
N MET A 109 11.05 -27.13 -98.43
CA MET A 109 10.10 -27.53 -97.39
C MET A 109 10.77 -28.34 -96.28
N ILE A 110 11.68 -29.25 -96.63
CA ILE A 110 12.44 -30.04 -95.66
C ILE A 110 13.29 -29.10 -94.78
N GLN A 111 14.03 -28.16 -95.37
CA GLN A 111 14.79 -27.16 -94.62
C GLN A 111 13.91 -26.33 -93.67
N GLN A 112 12.70 -25.97 -94.09
CA GLN A 112 11.76 -25.24 -93.23
C GLN A 112 11.27 -26.08 -92.05
N VAL A 113 11.05 -27.38 -92.25
CA VAL A 113 10.68 -28.31 -91.18
C VAL A 113 11.84 -28.49 -90.20
N GLU A 114 13.07 -28.65 -90.69
CA GLU A 114 14.27 -28.74 -89.87
C GLU A 114 14.48 -27.49 -89.01
N GLU A 115 14.36 -26.30 -89.62
CA GLU A 115 14.44 -25.02 -88.92
C GLU A 115 13.41 -24.93 -87.79
N ARG A 116 12.16 -25.31 -88.06
CA ARG A 116 11.09 -25.36 -87.06
C ARG A 116 11.39 -26.35 -85.94
N SER A 117 11.89 -27.55 -86.28
CA SER A 117 12.25 -28.58 -85.31
C SER A 117 13.40 -28.13 -84.40
N ALA A 118 14.38 -27.40 -84.93
CA ALA A 118 15.49 -26.82 -84.16
C ALA A 118 15.06 -25.79 -83.10
N ARG A 119 13.83 -25.24 -83.19
CA ARG A 119 13.25 -24.34 -82.17
C ARG A 119 12.20 -25.00 -81.27
N ALA A 120 11.92 -26.29 -81.47
CA ALA A 120 11.01 -27.03 -80.62
C ALA A 120 11.73 -27.54 -79.35
N SER A 121 10.96 -27.86 -78.31
CA SER A 121 11.49 -28.64 -77.18
C SER A 121 11.68 -30.08 -77.64
N THR A 122 12.92 -30.56 -77.66
CA THR A 122 13.27 -31.92 -78.08
C THR A 122 13.91 -32.69 -76.93
N LEU A 123 13.70 -34.00 -76.93
CA LEU A 123 14.48 -34.88 -76.07
C LEU A 123 15.93 -34.99 -76.59
N PRO A 124 16.90 -35.26 -75.71
CA PRO A 124 18.25 -35.59 -76.15
C PRO A 124 18.22 -36.86 -77.02
N ALA A 125 19.18 -36.97 -77.95
CA ALA A 125 19.28 -38.11 -78.87
C ALA A 125 19.42 -39.49 -78.17
N THR A 126 19.85 -39.50 -76.91
CA THR A 126 20.00 -40.69 -76.07
C THR A 126 18.74 -41.04 -75.27
N ALA A 127 17.66 -40.26 -75.36
CA ALA A 127 16.42 -40.56 -74.67
C ALA A 127 15.74 -41.77 -75.30
N ILE A 128 15.40 -42.77 -74.47
CA ILE A 128 14.99 -44.08 -74.97
C ILE A 128 13.49 -44.10 -75.32
N THR A 129 12.61 -43.53 -74.50
CA THR A 129 11.17 -43.39 -74.76
C THR A 129 10.53 -42.56 -73.65
N ALA A 130 10.41 -41.25 -73.85
CA ALA A 130 9.54 -40.43 -73.01
C ALA A 130 8.51 -39.75 -73.90
N ALA A 131 7.22 -39.87 -73.57
CA ALA A 131 6.17 -39.19 -74.30
C ALA A 131 6.28 -37.68 -74.05
N THR A 132 6.45 -36.92 -75.13
CA THR A 132 6.55 -35.45 -75.12
C THR A 132 5.23 -34.76 -75.47
N GLU A 133 4.15 -35.52 -75.57
CA GLU A 133 2.81 -34.94 -75.70
C GLU A 133 2.49 -34.15 -74.44
N LEU A 134 2.07 -32.89 -74.62
CA LEU A 134 1.65 -32.08 -73.49
C LEU A 134 0.39 -32.71 -72.88
N PRO A 135 0.35 -32.90 -71.55
CA PRO A 135 -0.86 -33.37 -70.88
C PRO A 135 -1.99 -32.36 -71.10
N PRO A 136 -3.27 -32.79 -71.00
CA PRO A 136 -4.39 -31.87 -71.04
C PRO A 136 -4.19 -30.69 -70.08
N PRO A 137 -4.50 -29.45 -70.50
CA PRO A 137 -4.31 -28.29 -69.66
C PRO A 137 -5.21 -28.38 -68.43
N VAL A 138 -4.60 -28.25 -67.25
CA VAL A 138 -5.29 -28.16 -65.96
C VAL A 138 -4.95 -26.79 -65.38
N ALA A 139 -5.96 -26.05 -64.93
CA ALA A 139 -5.76 -24.74 -64.33
C ALA A 139 -4.76 -24.83 -63.16
N ASP A 140 -3.81 -23.89 -63.13
CA ASP A 140 -2.78 -23.74 -62.09
C ASP A 140 -1.84 -24.95 -61.89
N ALA A 141 -1.90 -25.96 -62.76
CA ALA A 141 -1.02 -27.11 -62.69
C ALA A 141 0.37 -26.81 -63.27
N TYR A 142 1.40 -27.33 -62.62
CA TYR A 142 2.77 -27.35 -63.11
C TYR A 142 2.96 -28.49 -64.11
N LEU A 143 3.74 -28.25 -65.16
CA LEU A 143 4.25 -29.32 -66.02
C LEU A 143 5.48 -29.96 -65.35
N ARG A 144 5.43 -31.27 -65.10
CA ARG A 144 6.55 -32.06 -64.58
C ARG A 144 6.70 -33.40 -65.30
N TRP A 145 7.85 -34.03 -65.16
CA TRP A 145 7.96 -35.46 -65.46
C TRP A 145 7.15 -36.26 -64.44
N ASN A 146 6.43 -37.29 -64.91
CA ASN A 146 5.81 -38.26 -64.01
C ASN A 146 6.88 -39.00 -63.19
N SER A 147 6.47 -39.67 -62.11
CA SER A 147 7.39 -40.39 -61.21
C SER A 147 8.20 -41.49 -61.90
N GLY A 148 7.73 -42.01 -63.03
CA GLY A 148 8.42 -43.01 -63.85
C GLY A 148 9.38 -42.43 -64.89
N ALA A 149 9.47 -41.10 -65.02
CA ALA A 149 10.21 -40.40 -66.08
C ALA A 149 9.84 -40.85 -67.51
N THR A 150 8.60 -41.28 -67.72
CA THR A 150 8.11 -41.82 -69.01
C THR A 150 7.24 -40.85 -69.78
N ALA A 151 6.69 -39.82 -69.15
CA ALA A 151 5.85 -38.82 -69.79
C ALA A 151 5.79 -37.51 -68.99
N LEU A 152 5.41 -36.42 -69.66
CA LEU A 152 5.01 -35.19 -68.99
C LEU A 152 3.63 -35.36 -68.32
N ALA A 153 3.43 -34.69 -67.19
CA ALA A 153 2.19 -34.71 -66.43
C ALA A 153 1.89 -33.31 -65.85
N SER A 154 0.61 -32.96 -65.83
CA SER A 154 0.09 -31.80 -65.10
C SER A 154 -0.02 -32.16 -63.63
N ASP A 155 0.52 -31.33 -62.75
CA ASP A 155 0.54 -31.59 -61.32
C ASP A 155 0.23 -30.33 -60.51
N LEU A 156 -0.67 -30.46 -59.54
CA LEU A 156 -1.05 -29.40 -58.61
C LEU A 156 -0.16 -29.36 -57.37
N THR A 157 0.70 -30.37 -57.15
CA THR A 157 1.58 -30.38 -55.98
C THR A 157 2.70 -29.36 -56.14
N VAL A 158 2.83 -28.46 -55.17
CA VAL A 158 3.92 -27.50 -55.11
C VAL A 158 5.25 -28.26 -54.96
N PRO A 159 6.27 -27.98 -55.77
CA PRO A 159 7.57 -28.64 -55.66
C PRO A 159 8.13 -28.53 -54.25
N THR A 160 8.69 -29.62 -53.72
CA THR A 160 9.20 -29.71 -52.34
C THR A 160 10.23 -28.64 -52.02
N GLY A 161 11.05 -28.22 -52.98
CA GLY A 161 12.00 -27.11 -52.81
C GLY A 161 11.31 -25.78 -52.49
N VAL A 162 10.16 -25.49 -53.10
CA VAL A 162 9.37 -24.27 -52.84
C VAL A 162 8.73 -24.34 -51.45
N THR A 163 8.16 -25.50 -51.09
CA THR A 163 7.59 -25.71 -49.75
C THR A 163 8.65 -25.60 -48.65
N ASN A 164 9.83 -26.17 -48.86
CA ASN A 164 10.96 -26.09 -47.93
C ASN A 164 11.48 -24.66 -47.78
N ALA A 165 11.54 -23.90 -48.88
CA ALA A 165 11.92 -22.49 -48.84
C ALA A 165 10.91 -21.66 -48.02
N ALA A 166 9.61 -21.88 -48.21
CA ALA A 166 8.56 -21.23 -47.43
C ALA A 166 8.65 -21.59 -45.93
N ALA A 167 8.86 -22.87 -45.60
CA ALA A 167 9.05 -23.32 -44.22
C ALA A 167 10.30 -22.71 -43.57
N SER A 168 11.41 -22.64 -44.31
CA SER A 168 12.66 -22.03 -43.83
C SER A 168 12.49 -20.53 -43.56
N ALA A 169 11.77 -19.82 -44.44
CA ALA A 169 11.45 -18.41 -44.25
C ALA A 169 10.59 -18.17 -43.00
N ALA A 170 9.58 -19.02 -42.77
CA ALA A 170 8.75 -18.96 -41.56
C ALA A 170 9.56 -19.20 -40.29
N ALA A 171 10.43 -20.23 -40.27
CA ALA A 171 11.30 -20.52 -39.14
C ALA A 171 12.29 -19.37 -38.84
N ALA A 172 12.82 -18.72 -39.88
CA ALA A 172 13.66 -17.54 -39.73
C ALA A 172 12.91 -16.36 -39.10
N ALA A 173 11.66 -16.12 -39.50
CA ALA A 173 10.82 -15.08 -38.91
C ALA A 173 10.52 -15.34 -37.42
N THR A 174 10.19 -16.59 -37.05
CA THR A 174 9.99 -16.98 -35.64
C THR A 174 11.28 -16.78 -34.82
N SER A 175 12.43 -17.15 -35.37
CA SER A 175 13.73 -16.99 -34.71
C SER A 175 14.07 -15.52 -34.47
N ALA A 176 13.74 -14.63 -35.41
CA ALA A 176 13.92 -13.19 -35.25
C ALA A 176 13.07 -12.63 -34.09
N THR A 177 11.80 -13.03 -33.99
CA THR A 177 10.90 -12.63 -32.89
C THR A 177 11.40 -13.13 -31.53
N ALA A 178 11.89 -14.36 -31.46
CA ALA A 178 12.47 -14.92 -30.25
C ALA A 178 13.71 -14.12 -29.80
N ALA A 179 14.61 -13.79 -30.74
CA ALA A 179 15.79 -12.98 -30.45
C ALA A 179 15.43 -11.58 -29.94
N ALA A 180 14.42 -10.93 -30.52
CA ALA A 180 13.93 -9.62 -30.05
C ALA A 180 13.35 -9.69 -28.62
N SER A 181 12.63 -10.76 -28.30
CA SER A 181 12.12 -11.02 -26.94
C SER A 181 13.26 -11.23 -25.95
N SER A 182 14.28 -12.02 -26.31
CA SER A 182 15.47 -12.23 -25.48
C SER A 182 16.27 -10.94 -25.25
N ALA A 183 16.39 -10.08 -26.26
CA ALA A 183 17.04 -8.78 -26.10
C ALA A 183 16.30 -7.87 -25.11
N SER A 184 14.96 -7.87 -25.17
CA SER A 184 14.12 -7.10 -24.25
C SER A 184 14.20 -7.63 -22.81
N ALA A 185 14.23 -8.95 -22.65
CA ALA A 185 14.43 -9.60 -21.36
C ALA A 185 15.81 -9.25 -20.77
N ALA A 186 16.88 -9.29 -21.58
CA ALA A 186 18.22 -8.90 -21.14
C ALA A 186 18.31 -7.43 -20.71
N ALA A 187 17.67 -6.51 -21.45
CA ALA A 187 17.59 -5.10 -21.07
C ALA A 187 16.86 -4.89 -19.73
N THR A 188 15.78 -5.65 -19.51
CA THR A 188 15.05 -5.65 -18.24
C THR A 188 15.93 -6.16 -17.10
N SER A 189 16.62 -7.29 -17.29
CA SER A 189 17.55 -7.84 -16.30
C SER A 189 18.68 -6.86 -15.95
N ALA A 190 19.22 -6.14 -16.94
CA ALA A 190 20.23 -5.10 -16.71
C ALA A 190 19.68 -3.95 -15.85
N THR A 191 18.45 -3.51 -16.11
CA THR A 191 17.77 -2.46 -15.32
C THR A 191 17.51 -2.92 -13.88
N SER A 192 17.04 -4.16 -13.70
CA SER A 192 16.85 -4.76 -12.38
C SER A 192 18.17 -4.87 -11.62
N ALA A 193 19.26 -5.31 -12.26
CA ALA A 193 20.58 -5.39 -11.65
C ALA A 193 21.09 -4.01 -11.19
N ALA A 194 20.92 -2.96 -12.02
CA ALA A 194 21.28 -1.59 -11.64
C ALA A 194 20.46 -1.07 -10.44
N SER A 195 19.17 -1.42 -10.40
CA SER A 195 18.28 -1.06 -9.29
C SER A 195 18.68 -1.78 -8.00
N SER A 196 18.99 -3.08 -8.08
CA SER A 196 19.50 -3.86 -6.96
C SER A 196 20.84 -3.35 -6.45
N ALA A 197 21.76 -2.95 -7.33
CA ALA A 197 23.03 -2.33 -6.93
C ALA A 197 22.81 -1.01 -6.18
N THR A 198 21.89 -0.16 -6.67
CA THR A 198 21.52 1.09 -6.00
C THR A 198 20.89 0.83 -4.64
N ALA A 199 19.96 -0.12 -4.54
CA ALA A 199 19.34 -0.51 -3.28
C ALA A 199 20.36 -1.06 -2.27
N ALA A 200 21.32 -1.87 -2.73
CA ALA A 200 22.40 -2.38 -1.88
C ALA A 200 23.28 -1.25 -1.33
N ALA A 201 23.63 -0.25 -2.16
CA ALA A 201 24.41 0.92 -1.72
C ALA A 201 23.66 1.76 -0.68
N SER A 202 22.35 1.99 -0.87
CA SER A 202 21.50 2.69 0.10
C SER A 202 21.40 1.95 1.43
N SER A 203 21.18 0.63 1.38
CA SER A 203 21.12 -0.21 2.58
C SER A 203 22.44 -0.22 3.35
N ALA A 204 23.58 -0.29 2.66
CA ALA A 204 24.90 -0.19 3.30
C ALA A 204 25.11 1.14 4.02
N SER A 205 24.55 2.24 3.49
CA SER A 205 24.67 3.58 4.08
C SER A 205 23.78 3.78 5.32
N ALA A 206 22.70 3.01 5.45
CA ALA A 206 21.73 3.14 6.54
C ALA A 206 22.11 2.41 7.84
N ILE A 207 23.07 1.47 7.80
CA ILE A 207 23.33 0.54 8.92
C ILE A 207 24.32 1.11 9.96
N GLN A 208 25.09 2.14 9.64
CA GLN A 208 26.35 2.39 10.36
C GLN A 208 26.39 3.64 11.28
N GLY A 209 25.28 4.35 11.52
CA GLY A 209 25.31 5.53 12.42
C GLY A 209 23.97 5.93 13.06
N PHE A 210 24.05 6.55 14.24
CA PHE A 210 22.98 7.40 14.79
C PHE A 210 22.97 8.72 14.00
N ARG A 211 21.81 9.27 13.62
CA ARG A 211 21.78 10.54 12.87
C ARG A 211 22.04 11.75 13.77
N ASP A 212 21.26 11.86 14.84
CA ASP A 212 21.23 13.03 15.71
C ASP A 212 21.10 12.58 17.18
N ILE A 213 21.96 13.07 18.08
CA ILE A 213 21.79 12.98 19.54
C ILE A 213 21.61 14.39 20.07
N ALA A 214 20.38 14.72 20.47
CA ALA A 214 20.00 16.05 20.92
C ALA A 214 19.77 16.08 22.43
N VAL A 215 20.26 17.14 23.08
CA VAL A 215 19.95 17.50 24.46
C VAL A 215 19.34 18.90 24.44
N SER A 216 18.18 19.08 25.08
CA SER A 216 17.49 20.37 25.08
C SER A 216 18.39 21.50 25.61
N GLY A 217 18.46 22.61 24.88
CA GLY A 217 19.31 23.77 25.22
C GLY A 217 20.77 23.66 24.74
N GLN A 218 21.19 22.52 24.18
CA GLN A 218 22.54 22.30 23.66
C GLN A 218 22.53 22.13 22.13
N SER A 219 23.72 22.18 21.52
CA SER A 219 23.90 21.78 20.12
C SER A 219 23.73 20.28 19.95
N THR A 220 23.02 19.86 18.90
CA THR A 220 22.87 18.45 18.51
C THR A 220 24.21 17.86 18.07
N VAL A 221 24.53 16.67 18.55
CA VAL A 221 25.63 15.85 18.02
C VAL A 221 25.10 15.15 16.77
N VAL A 222 25.63 15.49 15.60
CA VAL A 222 25.22 14.95 14.30
C VAL A 222 26.35 14.09 13.76
N ALA A 223 26.03 12.89 13.28
CA ALA A 223 27.05 12.07 12.64
C ALA A 223 27.53 12.71 11.33
N ASP A 224 28.84 12.90 11.18
CA ASP A 224 29.45 13.57 10.03
C ASP A 224 29.89 12.59 8.92
N ALA A 225 29.92 11.30 9.24
CA ALA A 225 30.24 10.22 8.32
C ALA A 225 29.34 8.98 8.54
N VAL A 226 29.34 8.08 7.55
CA VAL A 226 28.62 6.80 7.65
C VAL A 226 29.24 5.88 8.70
N ALA A 227 30.56 5.91 8.85
CA ALA A 227 31.27 5.29 9.98
C ALA A 227 31.73 6.39 10.92
N ASP A 228 30.90 6.71 11.91
CA ASP A 228 31.18 7.73 12.91
C ASP A 228 31.34 7.13 14.30
N THR A 229 32.10 7.79 15.17
CA THR A 229 32.40 7.37 16.54
C THR A 229 31.81 8.35 17.54
N LEU A 230 30.75 7.95 18.25
CA LEU A 230 30.24 8.72 19.39
C LEU A 230 31.28 8.71 20.52
N THR A 231 31.90 9.84 20.77
CA THR A 231 32.82 10.00 21.90
C THR A 231 32.10 10.68 23.06
N LEU A 232 31.97 9.98 24.20
CA LEU A 232 31.43 10.56 25.42
C LEU A 232 32.57 10.98 26.35
N ALA A 233 32.58 12.25 26.75
CA ALA A 233 33.50 12.76 27.75
C ALA A 233 32.83 12.78 29.13
N ALA A 234 33.50 12.22 30.14
CA ALA A 234 33.04 12.29 31.51
C ALA A 234 33.22 13.72 32.06
N GLY A 235 32.15 14.31 32.57
CA GLY A 235 32.22 15.56 33.34
C GLY A 235 32.70 15.33 34.77
N SER A 236 32.94 16.41 35.51
CA SER A 236 33.24 16.32 36.96
C SER A 236 32.14 15.55 37.69
N ASN A 237 32.53 14.63 38.58
CA ASN A 237 31.63 13.77 39.36
C ASN A 237 30.80 12.78 38.56
N VAL A 238 31.16 12.52 37.30
CA VAL A 238 30.54 11.48 36.48
C VAL A 238 31.61 10.46 36.10
N THR A 239 31.30 9.18 36.25
CA THR A 239 32.09 8.08 35.73
C THR A 239 31.34 7.45 34.56
N LEU A 240 32.02 7.31 33.43
CA LEU A 240 31.52 6.60 32.26
C LEU A 240 32.25 5.28 32.13
N THR A 241 31.50 4.18 32.01
CA THR A 241 32.07 2.83 31.81
C THR A 241 31.40 2.18 30.62
N THR A 242 32.18 1.61 29.71
CA THR A 242 31.69 0.85 28.55
C THR A 242 31.84 -0.65 28.80
N ASP A 243 30.85 -1.44 28.39
CA ASP A 243 30.95 -2.90 28.31
C ASP A 243 30.58 -3.35 26.89
N ALA A 244 31.59 -3.76 26.13
CA ALA A 244 31.44 -4.25 24.76
C ALA A 244 30.83 -5.67 24.66
N GLY A 245 30.76 -6.41 25.78
CA GLY A 245 30.12 -7.73 25.79
C GLY A 245 28.60 -7.65 25.90
N THR A 246 28.07 -6.52 26.40
CA THR A 246 26.64 -6.26 26.57
C THR A 246 26.13 -5.07 25.73
N ASP A 247 27.00 -4.44 24.96
CA ASP A 247 26.73 -3.21 24.20
C ASP A 247 26.17 -2.07 25.09
N THR A 248 26.70 -1.92 26.31
CA THR A 248 26.23 -0.92 27.28
C THR A 248 27.23 0.18 27.59
N ILE A 249 26.70 1.38 27.86
CA ILE A 249 27.43 2.51 28.45
C ILE A 249 26.74 2.85 29.76
N THR A 250 27.46 2.72 30.87
CA THR A 250 26.97 3.09 32.20
C THR A 250 27.39 4.51 32.53
N ILE A 251 26.42 5.35 32.91
CA ILE A 251 26.64 6.71 33.41
C ILE A 251 26.36 6.70 34.91
N ALA A 252 27.40 6.79 35.72
CA ALA A 252 27.30 6.83 37.17
C ALA A 252 27.68 8.21 37.69
N ALA A 253 26.92 8.75 38.65
CA ALA A 253 27.43 9.83 39.48
C ALA A 253 28.50 9.23 40.39
N ALA A 254 29.74 9.73 40.31
CA ALA A 254 30.71 9.48 41.35
C ALA A 254 30.18 10.18 42.61
N ASN A 255 29.74 9.41 43.60
CA ASN A 255 29.33 9.95 44.88
C ASN A 255 30.49 10.80 45.43
N GLN A 256 30.39 12.12 45.36
CA GLN A 256 31.27 12.96 46.15
C GLN A 256 30.88 12.71 47.60
N ALA A 257 31.81 12.16 48.39
CA ALA A 257 31.73 12.32 49.83
C ALA A 257 31.55 13.83 50.08
N PRO A 258 30.52 14.25 50.84
CA PRO A 258 30.32 15.67 51.13
C PRO A 258 31.62 16.24 51.67
N THR A 259 32.18 17.24 50.98
CA THR A 259 33.44 17.85 51.41
C THR A 259 33.13 18.66 52.64
N ALA A 260 33.57 18.16 53.78
CA ALA A 260 33.34 18.79 55.05
C ALA A 260 34.14 20.09 55.12
N GLY A 261 33.46 21.23 55.28
CA GLY A 261 34.14 22.49 55.59
C GLY A 261 34.89 22.38 56.93
N THR A 262 35.84 23.27 57.20
CA THR A 262 36.60 23.31 58.46
C THR A 262 35.68 23.15 59.67
N GLY A 263 35.82 22.03 60.38
CA GLY A 263 35.03 21.69 61.56
C GLY A 263 33.82 20.78 61.31
N ILE A 264 33.73 20.11 60.17
CA ILE A 264 32.80 18.99 59.94
C ILE A 264 33.65 17.76 59.58
N ALA A 265 33.29 16.59 60.08
CA ALA A 265 33.84 15.30 59.62
C ALA A 265 32.67 14.41 59.21
N VAL A 266 32.81 13.70 58.09
CA VAL A 266 31.77 12.81 57.57
C VAL A 266 32.36 11.42 57.37
N SER A 267 31.77 10.41 58.01
CA SER A 267 32.12 9.01 57.85
C SER A 267 30.83 8.21 57.61
N GLY A 268 30.64 7.74 56.38
CA GLY A 268 29.38 7.08 55.98
C GLY A 268 28.22 8.06 55.91
N GLN A 269 27.09 7.74 56.56
CA GLN A 269 25.90 8.61 56.64
C GLN A 269 25.87 9.51 57.90
N GLN A 270 26.89 9.48 58.76
CA GLN A 270 26.95 10.35 59.94
C GLN A 270 27.68 11.66 59.65
N VAL A 271 27.04 12.77 60.00
CA VAL A 271 27.62 14.12 60.01
C VAL A 271 28.04 14.46 61.43
N SER A 272 29.34 14.63 61.66
CA SER A 272 29.88 15.05 62.96
C SER A 272 30.31 16.51 62.89
N PHE A 273 29.79 17.34 63.80
CA PHE A 273 30.23 18.72 63.97
C PHE A 273 31.44 18.74 64.92
N SER A 274 32.58 19.22 64.45
CA SER A 274 33.79 19.43 65.25
C SER A 274 34.35 20.85 65.04
N PRO A 275 33.61 21.91 65.42
CA PRO A 275 34.20 23.24 65.53
C PRO A 275 35.32 23.22 66.59
N SER A 276 36.38 24.00 66.37
CA SER A 276 37.58 24.03 67.22
C SER A 276 37.22 24.27 68.70
N GLY A 277 37.43 23.24 69.54
CA GLY A 277 37.18 23.28 70.99
C GLY A 277 36.25 22.17 71.51
N LEU A 278 35.53 21.46 70.64
CA LEU A 278 34.60 20.40 71.04
C LEU A 278 35.25 19.01 70.94
N THR A 279 35.34 18.27 72.06
CA THR A 279 36.08 17.00 72.14
C THR A 279 35.25 15.74 71.85
N THR A 280 33.99 15.68 72.28
CA THR A 280 33.08 14.54 71.99
C THR A 280 31.60 14.96 72.03
N VAL A 281 30.78 14.35 71.18
CA VAL A 281 29.31 14.34 71.28
C VAL A 281 28.88 12.88 71.39
N THR A 282 28.36 12.48 72.54
CA THR A 282 27.83 11.12 72.77
C THR A 282 26.33 11.18 73.01
N VAL A 283 25.60 10.26 72.38
CA VAL A 283 24.17 10.01 72.64
C VAL A 283 24.08 8.97 73.74
N ASP A 284 23.56 9.35 74.91
CA ASP A 284 23.28 8.39 75.98
C ASP A 284 21.98 7.65 75.67
N ALA A 285 22.11 6.42 75.17
CA ALA A 285 20.99 5.57 74.79
C ALA A 285 20.06 5.21 75.96
N ALA A 286 20.45 5.45 77.22
CA ALA A 286 19.58 5.22 78.39
C ALA A 286 18.69 6.43 78.73
N ASN A 287 19.06 7.65 78.32
CA ASN A 287 18.41 8.87 78.81
C ASN A 287 18.00 9.86 77.71
N ASP A 288 18.23 9.53 76.43
CA ASP A 288 17.75 10.28 75.25
C ASP A 288 18.09 11.79 75.27
N TYR A 289 19.30 12.14 75.72
CA TYR A 289 19.86 13.49 75.61
C TYR A 289 21.27 13.47 75.02
N VAL A 290 21.61 14.57 74.36
CA VAL A 290 22.94 14.84 73.78
C VAL A 290 23.79 15.60 74.79
N VAL A 291 24.97 15.07 75.13
CA VAL A 291 25.95 15.76 75.98
C VAL A 291 26.96 16.49 75.12
N ILE A 292 27.09 17.81 75.31
CA ILE A 292 28.10 18.66 74.67
C ILE A 292 29.13 19.02 75.75
N THR A 293 30.40 18.64 75.54
CA THR A 293 31.50 18.92 76.47
C THR A 293 32.52 19.84 75.81
N ASP A 294 32.74 21.02 76.41
CA ASP A 294 33.77 22.00 76.02
C ASP A 294 35.09 21.68 76.73
N ALA A 295 36.21 21.80 76.01
CA ALA A 295 37.56 21.52 76.50
C ALA A 295 38.04 22.46 77.62
N SER A 296 37.41 23.62 77.84
CA SER A 296 37.87 24.58 78.85
C SER A 296 37.34 24.35 80.28
N ASP A 297 36.37 23.44 80.50
CA ASP A 297 35.74 23.23 81.82
C ASP A 297 35.57 21.74 82.17
N SER A 298 36.68 21.02 82.31
CA SER A 298 36.73 19.56 82.54
C SER A 298 36.05 19.04 83.82
N ASN A 299 35.49 19.91 84.67
CA ASN A 299 34.74 19.54 85.89
C ASN A 299 33.33 20.16 86.00
N ASN A 300 32.81 20.80 84.95
CA ASN A 300 31.42 21.30 84.94
C ASN A 300 30.78 21.12 83.56
N PRO A 301 30.15 19.97 83.27
CA PRO A 301 29.38 19.83 82.04
C PRO A 301 28.26 20.89 82.06
N LYS A 302 28.26 21.80 81.10
CA LYS A 302 27.13 22.72 80.85
C LYS A 302 25.95 21.90 80.34
N LYS A 303 25.31 21.22 81.28
CA LYS A 303 24.16 20.35 81.11
C LYS A 303 22.98 21.26 80.75
N VAL A 304 22.51 21.20 79.50
CA VAL A 304 21.19 21.74 79.18
C VAL A 304 20.17 20.72 79.67
N THR A 305 19.77 20.82 80.93
CA THR A 305 18.54 20.21 81.44
C THR A 305 17.41 21.22 81.30
N ALA A 306 16.14 20.80 81.14
CA ALA A 306 14.98 21.70 81.02
C ALA A 306 14.85 22.75 82.15
N SER A 307 15.56 22.59 83.27
CA SER A 307 15.75 23.58 84.33
C SER A 307 16.63 24.79 83.97
N SER A 308 17.41 24.76 82.88
CA SER A 308 18.19 25.90 82.39
C SER A 308 17.38 26.89 81.53
N LEU A 309 16.06 26.69 81.42
CA LEU A 309 15.08 27.69 80.97
C LEU A 309 14.46 28.45 82.16
N GLY A 310 15.13 28.47 83.31
CA GLY A 310 14.67 29.01 84.60
C GLY A 310 14.52 30.54 84.69
N GLY A 311 13.83 31.16 83.74
CA GLY A 311 13.20 32.46 83.91
C GLY A 311 11.76 32.36 83.42
N ALA A 312 10.78 32.57 84.30
CA ALA A 312 9.39 32.67 83.86
C ALA A 312 9.28 33.75 82.76
N PRO A 313 8.60 33.49 81.63
CA PRO A 313 8.43 34.49 80.58
C PRO A 313 7.71 35.71 81.17
N THR A 314 8.30 36.89 81.04
CA THR A 314 7.70 38.13 81.55
C THR A 314 6.54 38.54 80.63
N ALA A 315 5.34 38.63 81.19
CA ALA A 315 4.14 39.05 80.47
C ALA A 315 4.28 40.48 79.93
N GLY A 316 4.17 40.66 78.61
CA GLY A 316 3.81 41.95 78.01
C GLY A 316 2.29 42.16 78.11
N THR A 317 1.84 43.42 78.14
CA THR A 317 0.42 43.79 78.15
C THR A 317 -0.36 43.02 77.07
N GLY A 318 -1.25 42.11 77.50
CA GLY A 318 -2.09 41.28 76.64
C GLY A 318 -1.79 39.76 76.66
N ILE A 319 -0.78 39.31 77.42
CA ILE A 319 -0.44 37.88 77.56
C ILE A 319 -0.43 37.50 79.04
N GLY A 320 -1.37 36.64 79.47
CA GLY A 320 -1.39 36.04 80.81
C GLY A 320 -0.75 34.66 80.79
N VAL A 321 0.14 34.37 81.74
CA VAL A 321 0.77 33.05 81.92
C VAL A 321 0.50 32.53 83.33
N SER A 322 -0.02 31.30 83.42
CA SER A 322 -0.13 30.51 84.66
C SER A 322 0.38 29.10 84.39
N GLY A 323 1.53 28.76 84.97
CA GLY A 323 2.22 27.50 84.69
C GLY A 323 2.83 27.44 83.28
N GLN A 324 2.76 26.28 82.61
CA GLN A 324 3.33 26.05 81.28
C GLN A 324 2.36 26.27 80.10
N GLN A 325 1.16 26.82 80.34
CA GLN A 325 0.24 27.17 79.25
C GLN A 325 0.29 28.66 78.92
N VAL A 326 0.41 28.96 77.62
CA VAL A 326 0.32 30.29 77.03
C VAL A 326 -1.06 30.43 76.40
N SER A 327 -1.88 31.33 76.93
CA SER A 327 -3.23 31.60 76.40
C SER A 327 -3.26 32.95 75.68
N PHE A 328 -3.70 32.96 74.43
CA PHE A 328 -3.91 34.18 73.65
C PHE A 328 -5.29 34.73 73.97
N VAL A 329 -5.37 35.90 74.62
CA VAL A 329 -6.63 36.59 74.91
C VAL A 329 -6.67 37.91 74.16
N PRO A 330 -7.14 37.95 72.89
CA PRO A 330 -7.45 39.20 72.22
C PRO A 330 -8.60 39.90 72.95
N SER A 331 -8.58 41.23 72.99
CA SER A 331 -9.32 42.11 73.93
C SER A 331 -10.86 42.10 73.87
N GLY A 332 -11.49 41.13 73.22
CA GLY A 332 -12.95 40.98 73.12
C GLY A 332 -13.51 39.62 73.54
N LEU A 333 -12.66 38.65 73.90
CA LEU A 333 -13.09 37.31 74.35
C LEU A 333 -12.82 37.12 75.83
N SER A 334 -13.74 36.48 76.55
CA SER A 334 -13.57 36.22 77.99
C SER A 334 -12.83 34.91 78.25
N THR A 335 -13.19 33.84 77.54
CA THR A 335 -12.51 32.54 77.64
C THR A 335 -12.55 31.78 76.33
N VAL A 336 -11.48 31.04 76.10
CA VAL A 336 -11.39 29.95 75.14
C VAL A 336 -11.20 28.69 75.99
N SER A 337 -12.21 27.85 76.07
CA SER A 337 -12.17 26.63 76.87
C SER A 337 -12.59 25.43 76.04
N LEU A 338 -12.33 24.23 76.55
CA LEU A 338 -13.12 23.08 76.12
C LEU A 338 -14.44 23.07 76.91
N ASP A 339 -15.46 22.37 76.40
CA ASP A 339 -16.65 22.08 77.21
C ASP A 339 -16.33 21.05 78.31
N SER A 340 -17.30 20.76 79.18
CA SER A 340 -17.10 19.88 80.34
C SER A 340 -16.72 18.44 79.99
N ASN A 341 -16.86 18.05 78.72
CA ASN A 341 -16.53 16.72 78.21
C ASN A 341 -15.21 16.70 77.42
N ASN A 342 -14.55 17.85 77.28
CA ASN A 342 -13.29 18.04 76.56
C ASN A 342 -13.32 17.67 75.07
N ASP A 343 -14.49 17.63 74.43
CA ASP A 343 -14.63 17.21 73.03
C ASP A 343 -15.03 18.34 72.08
N LYS A 344 -15.36 19.53 72.61
CA LYS A 344 -15.66 20.72 71.80
C LYS A 344 -14.91 21.95 72.28
N PHE A 345 -14.54 22.80 71.33
CA PHE A 345 -13.97 24.12 71.60
C PHE A 345 -15.10 25.12 71.85
N VAL A 346 -15.14 25.70 73.06
CA VAL A 346 -16.11 26.71 73.48
C VAL A 346 -15.46 28.08 73.40
N ILE A 347 -16.06 28.96 72.60
CA ILE A 347 -15.66 30.36 72.47
C ILE A 347 -16.74 31.22 73.13
N ALA A 348 -16.40 31.90 74.23
CA ALA A 348 -17.31 32.78 74.95
C ALA A 348 -16.97 34.26 74.69
N ASP A 349 -17.96 35.01 74.19
CA ASP A 349 -17.93 36.48 74.09
C ASP A 349 -18.05 37.13 75.48
N ASN A 350 -17.57 38.36 75.62
CA ASN A 350 -17.59 39.16 76.84
C ASN A 350 -18.89 39.97 77.05
N SER A 351 -19.96 39.67 76.29
CA SER A 351 -21.25 40.33 76.44
C SER A 351 -22.09 39.69 77.56
N ALA A 352 -22.75 40.51 78.38
CA ALA A 352 -23.35 40.15 79.67
C ALA A 352 -24.55 39.17 79.65
N SER A 353 -24.72 38.35 78.61
CA SER A 353 -25.72 37.28 78.58
C SER A 353 -25.05 35.92 78.31
N ASN A 354 -25.01 35.07 79.33
CA ASN A 354 -24.46 33.71 79.32
C ASN A 354 -25.14 32.75 78.32
N ALA A 355 -24.92 32.91 77.01
CA ALA A 355 -25.32 31.92 76.02
C ALA A 355 -24.21 31.75 74.96
N PRO A 356 -23.31 30.76 75.09
CA PRO A 356 -22.35 30.45 74.04
C PRO A 356 -23.11 29.99 72.77
N LYS A 357 -23.02 30.77 71.69
CA LYS A 357 -23.55 30.39 70.37
C LYS A 357 -22.55 29.48 69.66
N LEU A 358 -22.55 28.20 70.00
CA LEU A 358 -21.72 27.20 69.33
C LEU A 358 -22.35 26.79 67.99
N ALA A 359 -21.90 27.40 66.89
CA ALA A 359 -22.17 26.89 65.55
C ALA A 359 -21.11 25.84 65.21
N ALA A 360 -21.37 24.57 65.51
CA ALA A 360 -20.55 23.48 65.00
C ALA A 360 -20.66 23.45 63.47
N LEU A 361 -19.53 23.59 62.77
CA LEU A 361 -19.49 23.70 61.32
C LEU A 361 -19.83 22.37 60.60
N VAL A 362 -19.72 21.23 61.30
CA VAL A 362 -20.17 19.90 60.85
C VAL A 362 -20.66 19.07 62.04
N GLU A 363 -21.86 18.51 61.96
CA GLU A 363 -22.41 17.53 62.93
C GLU A 363 -22.55 16.16 62.24
N TYR A 364 -22.24 15.06 62.92
CA TYR A 364 -22.48 13.72 62.40
C TYR A 364 -23.24 12.88 63.42
N GLY A 365 -24.09 11.97 62.94
CA GLY A 365 -24.89 11.13 63.81
C GLY A 365 -25.52 9.94 63.10
N THR A 366 -26.25 9.14 63.86
CA THR A 366 -27.07 8.03 63.37
C THR A 366 -28.54 8.42 63.37
N TRP A 367 -29.32 7.86 62.44
CA TRP A 367 -30.78 7.96 62.45
C TRP A 367 -31.40 6.63 62.03
N THR A 368 -32.65 6.41 62.39
CA THR A 368 -33.33 5.15 62.07
C THR A 368 -34.37 5.41 60.97
N PRO A 369 -34.10 5.00 59.72
CA PRO A 369 -35.02 5.23 58.61
C PRO A 369 -36.24 4.32 58.71
N VAL A 370 -37.45 4.87 58.69
CA VAL A 370 -38.70 4.11 58.81
C VAL A 370 -39.40 4.06 57.46
N TRP A 371 -39.61 2.87 56.92
CA TRP A 371 -40.43 2.66 55.73
C TRP A 371 -41.90 2.71 56.13
N GLN A 372 -42.71 3.41 55.34
CA GLN A 372 -44.16 3.49 55.49
C GLN A 372 -44.87 3.32 54.14
N PHE A 373 -46.12 2.87 54.20
CA PHE A 373 -47.06 2.87 53.09
C PHE A 373 -48.25 3.75 53.45
N GLY A 374 -48.55 4.76 52.64
CA GLY A 374 -49.65 5.70 52.91
C GLY A 374 -49.52 6.45 54.25
N GLY A 375 -48.29 6.63 54.76
CA GLY A 375 -48.00 7.25 56.05
C GLY A 375 -48.09 6.33 57.27
N SER A 376 -48.36 5.03 57.09
CA SER A 376 -48.42 4.05 58.19
C SER A 376 -47.31 2.99 58.08
N SER A 377 -46.77 2.57 59.23
CA SER A 377 -45.80 1.48 59.35
C SER A 377 -46.39 0.18 59.94
N SER A 378 -47.73 0.05 59.98
CA SER A 378 -48.41 -1.08 60.62
C SER A 378 -47.97 -2.44 60.05
N GLY A 379 -47.37 -3.26 60.91
CA GLY A 379 -46.94 -4.63 60.60
C GLY A 379 -45.65 -4.73 59.78
N ILE A 380 -44.97 -3.61 59.50
CA ILE A 380 -43.67 -3.63 58.81
C ILE A 380 -42.59 -4.11 59.79
N THR A 381 -41.80 -5.10 59.39
CA THR A 381 -40.62 -5.58 60.14
C THR A 381 -39.39 -5.60 59.25
N TYR A 382 -38.21 -5.47 59.85
CA TYR A 382 -36.94 -5.26 59.14
C TYR A 382 -35.93 -6.37 59.46
N ASP A 383 -35.16 -6.82 58.46
CA ASP A 383 -33.91 -7.57 58.63
C ASP A 383 -32.72 -6.61 58.85
N GLY A 384 -32.82 -5.37 58.36
CA GLY A 384 -31.80 -4.32 58.49
C GLY A 384 -32.42 -2.93 58.40
N GLN A 385 -32.11 -2.07 59.37
CA GLN A 385 -32.65 -0.70 59.44
C GLN A 385 -31.59 0.25 60.03
N VAL A 386 -30.78 0.85 59.16
CA VAL A 386 -29.64 1.70 59.59
C VAL A 386 -29.57 2.97 58.78
N GLY A 387 -29.38 4.11 59.45
CA GLY A 387 -29.13 5.40 58.83
C GLY A 387 -28.00 6.17 59.51
N ARG A 388 -27.27 6.96 58.73
CA ARG A 388 -26.25 7.92 59.20
C ARG A 388 -26.46 9.27 58.53
N TYR A 389 -26.11 10.34 59.22
CA TYR A 389 -26.18 11.69 58.67
C TYR A 389 -24.95 12.53 59.00
N TRP A 390 -24.73 13.53 58.14
CA TRP A 390 -23.77 14.61 58.32
C TRP A 390 -24.45 15.93 57.98
N THR A 391 -24.20 16.98 58.77
CA THR A 391 -24.66 18.33 58.48
C THR A 391 -23.49 19.21 58.06
N PHE A 392 -23.73 20.05 57.05
CA PHE A 392 -22.83 21.11 56.61
C PHE A 392 -23.65 22.40 56.62
N GLY A 393 -23.63 23.12 57.75
CA GLY A 393 -24.60 24.19 58.00
C GLY A 393 -26.03 23.66 58.03
N ASN A 394 -26.87 24.09 57.07
CA ASN A 394 -28.25 23.63 56.94
C ASN A 394 -28.42 22.47 55.96
N ILE A 395 -27.38 22.06 55.24
CA ILE A 395 -27.45 20.89 54.35
C ILE A 395 -27.25 19.63 55.20
N VAL A 396 -28.15 18.66 55.06
CA VAL A 396 -28.09 17.35 55.70
C VAL A 396 -27.91 16.29 54.63
N TYR A 397 -26.77 15.58 54.66
CA TYR A 397 -26.54 14.38 53.86
C TYR A 397 -26.91 13.15 54.70
N CYS A 398 -27.81 12.32 54.18
CA CYS A 398 -28.24 11.08 54.80
C CYS A 398 -27.80 9.88 53.94
N ALA A 399 -27.27 8.84 54.57
CA ALA A 399 -27.09 7.52 53.97
C ALA A 399 -27.93 6.50 54.75
N TYR A 400 -28.53 5.54 54.06
CA TYR A 400 -29.45 4.58 54.67
C TYR A 400 -29.44 3.20 53.99
N SER A 401 -29.81 2.18 54.78
CA SER A 401 -30.06 0.81 54.35
C SER A 401 -31.34 0.32 55.01
N ILE A 402 -32.32 -0.07 54.20
CA ILE A 402 -33.57 -0.65 54.68
C ILE A 402 -33.80 -1.99 53.97
N ASP A 403 -33.90 -3.05 54.77
CA ASP A 403 -34.19 -4.41 54.34
C ASP A 403 -35.42 -4.91 55.07
N LEU A 404 -36.51 -5.17 54.34
CA LEU A 404 -37.74 -5.69 54.94
C LEU A 404 -37.63 -7.19 55.19
N SER A 405 -38.15 -7.62 56.33
CA SER A 405 -38.51 -9.03 56.60
C SER A 405 -40.01 -9.27 56.43
N ASN A 406 -40.82 -8.22 56.55
CA ASN A 406 -42.24 -8.22 56.23
C ASN A 406 -42.68 -6.80 55.84
N LYS A 407 -43.43 -6.65 54.73
CA LYS A 407 -43.95 -5.35 54.29
C LYS A 407 -45.22 -4.92 55.03
N GLY A 408 -45.72 -5.75 55.94
CA GLY A 408 -46.92 -5.48 56.72
C GLY A 408 -48.19 -5.40 55.87
N SER A 409 -49.23 -4.80 56.46
CA SER A 409 -50.57 -4.71 55.88
C SER A 409 -50.94 -3.31 55.38
N ALA A 410 -50.09 -2.30 55.61
CA ALA A 410 -50.32 -0.94 55.17
C ALA A 410 -50.30 -0.83 53.62
N SER A 411 -51.08 0.12 53.09
CA SER A 411 -51.23 0.36 51.66
C SER A 411 -51.09 1.84 51.30
N GLY A 412 -50.74 2.12 50.04
CA GLY A 412 -50.51 3.48 49.56
C GLY A 412 -49.08 3.71 49.08
N GLY A 413 -48.71 4.99 48.91
CA GLY A 413 -47.40 5.42 48.44
C GLY A 413 -46.29 5.10 49.43
N VAL A 414 -45.10 4.76 48.92
CA VAL A 414 -43.90 4.48 49.70
C VAL A 414 -43.31 5.79 50.22
N THR A 415 -43.09 5.86 51.53
CA THR A 415 -42.32 6.95 52.16
C THR A 415 -41.20 6.41 53.06
N ILE A 416 -40.12 7.19 53.17
CA ILE A 416 -39.09 7.04 54.19
C ILE A 416 -39.28 8.17 55.21
N SER A 417 -39.52 7.83 56.48
CA SER A 417 -39.72 8.77 57.58
C SER A 417 -38.64 8.62 58.66
N GLY A 418 -38.67 9.53 59.65
CA GLY A 418 -37.71 9.54 60.75
C GLY A 418 -36.47 10.39 60.50
N LEU A 419 -36.52 11.33 59.54
CA LEU A 419 -35.39 12.20 59.19
C LEU A 419 -34.72 12.83 60.41
N PRO A 420 -33.38 12.99 60.40
CA PRO A 420 -32.63 13.54 61.54
C PRO A 420 -33.10 14.93 62.00
N PHE A 421 -33.52 15.78 61.06
CA PHE A 421 -33.98 17.14 61.30
C PHE A 421 -35.24 17.43 60.48
N SER A 422 -36.03 18.39 60.93
CA SER A 422 -37.16 18.91 60.16
C SER A 422 -36.64 19.63 58.90
N PRO A 423 -37.14 19.30 57.71
CA PRO A 423 -36.74 19.97 56.48
C PRO A 423 -37.35 21.38 56.35
N ASP A 424 -36.65 22.27 55.64
CA ASP A 424 -37.16 23.59 55.27
C ASP A 424 -38.36 23.46 54.31
N ALA A 425 -39.43 24.21 54.58
CA ALA A 425 -40.66 24.20 53.82
C ALA A 425 -40.48 24.69 52.36
N ASN A 426 -39.39 25.40 52.04
CA ASN A 426 -39.23 26.11 50.77
C ASN A 426 -38.15 25.54 49.83
N ASN A 427 -37.49 24.40 50.14
CA ASN A 427 -36.43 23.84 49.29
C ASN A 427 -36.65 22.34 48.97
N ILE A 428 -36.83 22.03 47.67
CA ILE A 428 -37.69 20.92 47.18
C ILE A 428 -36.91 19.91 46.28
N ALA A 429 -35.61 19.69 46.46
CA ALA A 429 -34.91 18.67 45.67
C ALA A 429 -33.84 17.89 46.45
N CYS A 430 -33.99 16.57 46.50
CA CYS A 430 -32.95 15.65 46.93
C CYS A 430 -32.39 14.85 45.74
N SER A 431 -31.07 14.65 45.73
CA SER A 431 -30.33 13.90 44.72
C SER A 431 -30.49 12.37 44.86
N ILE A 432 -30.20 11.65 43.75
CA ILE A 432 -30.34 10.21 43.44
C ILE A 432 -30.32 9.30 44.67
N VAL A 433 -31.42 8.55 44.83
CA VAL A 433 -31.82 8.05 46.14
C VAL A 433 -31.37 6.61 46.42
N ALA A 434 -31.09 5.77 45.43
CA ALA A 434 -30.70 4.39 45.70
C ALA A 434 -29.67 3.83 44.72
N HIS A 435 -28.66 3.16 45.27
CA HIS A 435 -27.66 2.41 44.51
C HIS A 435 -27.98 0.90 44.47
N HIS A 436 -28.89 0.41 45.34
CA HIS A 436 -29.40 -0.96 45.33
C HIS A 436 -30.90 -0.97 45.64
N VAL A 437 -31.72 -1.50 44.74
CA VAL A 437 -33.18 -1.57 44.91
C VAL A 437 -33.75 -2.91 44.46
N GLU A 438 -34.45 -3.60 45.35
CA GLU A 438 -35.16 -4.86 45.10
C GLU A 438 -36.68 -4.66 45.27
N LEU A 439 -37.30 -4.10 44.24
CA LEU A 439 -38.74 -3.84 44.14
C LEU A 439 -39.30 -4.50 42.87
N THR A 440 -40.58 -4.87 42.87
CA THR A 440 -41.24 -5.57 41.74
C THR A 440 -42.04 -4.59 40.87
N ASN A 441 -42.03 -4.78 39.55
CA ASN A 441 -42.80 -3.98 38.57
C ASN A 441 -42.49 -2.47 38.61
N VAL A 442 -41.21 -2.12 38.80
CA VAL A 442 -40.71 -0.74 38.70
C VAL A 442 -40.44 -0.39 37.23
N GLN A 443 -40.77 0.83 36.81
CA GLN A 443 -40.79 1.23 35.40
C GLN A 443 -39.45 1.82 34.88
N SER A 444 -38.63 2.47 35.71
CA SER A 444 -37.22 2.80 35.41
C SER A 444 -36.44 3.29 36.64
N LEU A 445 -35.10 3.31 36.55
CA LEU A 445 -34.18 3.98 37.48
C LEU A 445 -33.62 5.27 36.82
N PRO A 446 -33.40 6.38 37.56
CA PRO A 446 -33.36 6.48 39.02
C PRO A 446 -34.72 6.82 39.66
N PHE A 447 -34.87 6.44 40.94
CA PHE A 447 -35.96 6.92 41.77
C PHE A 447 -35.68 8.32 42.30
N PHE A 448 -36.72 9.15 42.36
CA PHE A 448 -36.69 10.48 42.95
C PHE A 448 -37.43 10.43 44.28
N LEU A 449 -36.87 11.02 45.33
CA LEU A 449 -37.64 11.32 46.53
C LEU A 449 -38.20 12.74 46.40
N TRP A 450 -39.45 12.93 46.76
CA TRP A 450 -40.05 14.27 46.87
C TRP A 450 -40.34 14.56 48.33
N LEU A 451 -39.83 15.69 48.83
CA LEU A 451 -40.09 16.14 50.18
C LEU A 451 -41.47 16.79 50.29
N THR A 452 -42.24 16.39 51.28
CA THR A 452 -43.47 17.07 51.69
C THR A 452 -43.32 17.54 53.15
N THR A 453 -44.10 18.54 53.54
CA THR A 453 -44.14 19.07 54.91
C THR A 453 -44.16 17.97 55.97
N GLY A 454 -43.16 17.92 56.85
CA GLY A 454 -42.96 16.88 57.88
C GLY A 454 -41.58 16.21 57.80
N THR A 455 -41.37 15.12 58.53
CA THR A 455 -40.09 14.37 58.57
C THR A 455 -40.09 13.12 57.67
N SER A 456 -40.82 13.17 56.54
CA SER A 456 -41.00 12.03 55.63
C SER A 456 -40.81 12.42 54.16
N MET A 457 -40.29 11.48 53.36
CA MET A 457 -39.99 11.67 51.93
C MET A 457 -40.70 10.59 51.10
N TYR A 458 -41.35 10.99 50.01
CA TYR A 458 -42.09 10.09 49.12
C TYR A 458 -41.23 9.56 47.97
N LEU A 459 -41.33 8.27 47.66
CA LEU A 459 -40.61 7.65 46.55
C LEU A 459 -41.41 7.71 45.24
N TYR A 460 -40.79 8.28 44.21
CA TYR A 460 -41.34 8.43 42.86
C TYR A 460 -40.45 7.76 41.81
N GLN A 461 -41.10 7.29 40.74
CA GLN A 461 -40.48 6.73 39.54
C GLN A 461 -41.02 7.45 38.30
N SER A 462 -40.23 7.49 37.22
CA SER A 462 -40.70 7.91 35.89
C SER A 462 -40.46 6.77 34.90
N ALA A 463 -41.26 6.66 33.85
CA ALA A 463 -41.00 5.70 32.76
C ALA A 463 -40.23 6.39 31.64
N VAL A 464 -39.44 5.64 30.87
CA VAL A 464 -38.69 6.19 29.72
C VAL A 464 -39.69 6.79 28.72
N GLY A 465 -39.62 8.11 28.51
CA GLY A 465 -40.50 8.85 27.58
C GLY A 465 -41.84 9.30 28.16
N ALA A 466 -42.03 9.31 29.49
CA ALA A 466 -43.25 9.83 30.14
C ALA A 466 -43.11 11.29 30.60
N ASP A 467 -44.15 12.10 30.40
CA ASP A 467 -44.20 13.53 30.79
C ASP A 467 -44.47 13.76 32.30
N ALA A 468 -44.68 12.69 33.09
CA ALA A 468 -45.02 12.78 34.51
C ALA A 468 -44.31 11.72 35.37
N VAL A 469 -44.03 12.07 36.63
CA VAL A 469 -43.55 11.14 37.67
C VAL A 469 -44.72 10.50 38.41
N THR A 470 -44.59 9.23 38.78
CA THR A 470 -45.61 8.44 39.48
C THR A 470 -45.08 7.93 40.81
N ALA A 471 -45.91 7.92 41.86
CA ALA A 471 -45.51 7.44 43.17
C ALA A 471 -45.29 5.92 43.14
N VAL A 472 -44.21 5.45 43.76
CA VAL A 472 -44.02 4.02 44.05
C VAL A 472 -45.00 3.64 45.15
N THR A 473 -45.72 2.53 44.98
CA THR A 473 -46.74 2.10 45.96
C THR A 473 -46.42 0.74 46.57
N ASN A 474 -47.12 0.38 47.64
CA ASN A 474 -46.95 -0.89 48.34
C ASN A 474 -47.16 -2.13 47.45
N THR A 475 -47.81 -1.99 46.29
CA THR A 475 -48.00 -3.06 45.30
C THR A 475 -46.69 -3.46 44.62
N GLN A 476 -45.71 -2.56 44.60
CA GLN A 476 -44.38 -2.78 44.03
C GLN A 476 -43.36 -3.28 45.07
N CYS A 477 -43.80 -3.46 46.32
CA CYS A 477 -42.98 -3.99 47.40
C CYS A 477 -43.41 -5.43 47.73
N THR A 478 -42.44 -6.30 47.95
CA THR A 478 -42.62 -7.65 48.51
C THR A 478 -42.19 -7.66 49.97
N ASN A 479 -42.41 -8.78 50.69
CA ASN A 479 -42.02 -8.89 52.09
C ASN A 479 -40.50 -8.77 52.32
N ASN A 480 -39.71 -8.97 51.27
CA ASN A 480 -38.25 -8.99 51.31
C ASN A 480 -37.65 -7.83 50.51
N SER A 481 -38.43 -6.78 50.23
CA SER A 481 -37.94 -5.63 49.48
C SER A 481 -36.83 -4.89 50.20
N ARG A 482 -35.84 -4.43 49.42
CA ARG A 482 -34.63 -3.77 49.92
C ARG A 482 -34.37 -2.46 49.20
N MET A 483 -33.88 -1.46 49.93
CA MET A 483 -33.52 -0.17 49.37
C MET A 483 -32.34 0.44 50.13
N HIS A 484 -31.20 0.59 49.44
CA HIS A 484 -29.97 1.17 50.00
C HIS A 484 -29.55 2.38 49.19
N GLY A 485 -29.16 3.44 49.89
CA GLY A 485 -29.14 4.75 49.26
C GLY A 485 -28.55 5.87 50.07
N SER A 486 -28.52 7.03 49.44
CA SER A 486 -28.16 8.30 50.08
C SER A 486 -28.95 9.43 49.45
N PHE A 487 -29.26 10.46 50.23
CA PHE A 487 -29.92 11.66 49.74
C PHE A 487 -29.49 12.88 50.55
N THR A 488 -29.70 14.07 49.98
CA THR A 488 -29.45 15.35 50.65
C THR A 488 -30.73 16.15 50.78
N TYR A 489 -30.92 16.84 51.90
CA TYR A 489 -31.99 17.84 52.07
C TYR A 489 -31.48 19.03 52.88
N VAL A 490 -32.25 20.11 52.93
CA VAL A 490 -31.95 21.30 53.75
C VAL A 490 -32.83 21.28 54.99
N ARG A 491 -32.25 21.38 56.19
CA ARG A 491 -32.98 21.52 57.46
C ARG A 491 -33.44 22.96 57.68
N ALA A 492 -34.60 23.11 58.30
CA ALA A 492 -35.17 24.40 58.69
C ALA A 492 -34.34 25.12 59.75
#